data_AF-A0A1Z9T8G5-F1
#
_entry.id   AF-A0A1Z9T8G5-F1
#
_cell.length_a   1.000
_cell.length_b   1.000
_cell.length_c   1.000
_cell.angle_alpha   90.00
_cell.angle_beta   90.00
_cell.angle_gamma   90.00
#
_symmetry.space_group_name_H-M   'P 1'
#
loop_
_entity.id
_entity.type
_entity.pdbx_description
1 polymer ?
#
loop_
_entity_poly.entity_id
_entity_poly.type
_entity_poly.pdbx_seq_one_letter_code
_entity_poly.pdbx_strand_id
1 'polypeptide(L)'
;MAIKFNQAKGEAQKNKIDSYQYVEGDNMVRMVGDMLPRYVYWLKGENGKNLPFECLSFDRDAEAFTNQEKDWVREYHPELKCGWAYAIQCIHDGKVKVLNLKKKLLEQIMVAAEDLGDPTDPETGWDVFFKRVKTGPMAYNVEYQLQALKCKPRALNETEMELISELKSMDEVLTRPTPDAQKELLDRLREGASNEPDETVTDEFDIK
;
A
#
# COMPACT_ATOMS: atom_id res chain seq x y z
N MET A 1 19.76 -10.49 -14.80
CA MET A 1 20.09 -11.70 -15.59
C MET A 1 19.38 -11.66 -16.94
N ALA A 2 19.96 -12.25 -17.98
CA ALA A 2 19.33 -12.37 -19.31
C ALA A 2 18.34 -13.55 -19.33
N ILE A 3 17.22 -13.40 -20.05
CA ILE A 3 16.20 -14.45 -20.24
C ILE A 3 16.43 -15.21 -21.56
N LYS A 4 16.07 -16.49 -21.62
CA LYS A 4 16.15 -17.28 -22.86
C LYS A 4 15.13 -16.74 -23.87
N PHE A 5 15.43 -16.85 -25.16
CA PHE A 5 14.57 -16.32 -26.24
C PHE A 5 13.14 -16.88 -26.20
N ASN A 6 12.97 -18.15 -25.84
CA ASN A 6 11.65 -18.79 -25.68
C ASN A 6 10.92 -18.43 -24.37
N GLN A 7 11.57 -17.70 -23.47
CA GLN A 7 10.99 -17.15 -22.24
C GLN A 7 10.72 -15.65 -22.36
N ALA A 8 11.12 -15.03 -23.48
CA ALA A 8 10.81 -13.64 -23.78
C ALA A 8 9.31 -13.53 -24.08
N LYS A 9 8.60 -12.77 -23.24
CA LYS A 9 7.16 -12.51 -23.41
C LYS A 9 6.85 -11.35 -24.37
N GLY A 10 7.89 -10.72 -24.93
CA GLY A 10 7.73 -9.61 -25.88
C GLY A 10 7.20 -8.30 -25.28
N GLU A 11 6.89 -8.27 -23.99
CA GLU A 11 6.36 -7.12 -23.26
C GLU A 11 6.97 -7.01 -21.86
N ALA A 12 6.95 -5.80 -21.29
CA ALA A 12 7.35 -5.58 -19.91
C ALA A 12 6.39 -6.33 -18.97
N GLN A 13 6.90 -7.33 -18.26
CA GLN A 13 6.12 -8.01 -17.21
C GLN A 13 5.95 -7.03 -16.05
N LYS A 14 4.73 -6.52 -15.88
CA LYS A 14 4.36 -5.76 -14.68
C LYS A 14 4.40 -6.74 -13.50
N ASN A 15 5.44 -6.65 -12.67
CA ASN A 15 5.49 -7.35 -11.39
C ASN A 15 4.41 -6.73 -10.50
N LYS A 16 3.21 -7.28 -10.56
CA LYS A 16 2.14 -6.93 -9.63
C LYS A 16 2.47 -7.61 -8.31
N ILE A 17 2.96 -6.82 -7.35
CA ILE A 17 3.19 -7.32 -6.01
C ILE A 17 1.82 -7.50 -5.34
N ASP A 18 1.57 -8.67 -4.81
CA ASP A 18 0.32 -9.00 -4.14
C ASP A 18 0.19 -8.20 -2.83
N SER A 19 -0.99 -7.67 -2.56
CA SER A 19 -1.28 -6.95 -1.31
C SER A 19 -2.03 -7.86 -0.34
N TYR A 20 -1.65 -7.84 0.94
CA TYR A 20 -2.38 -8.51 2.00
C TYR A 20 -3.80 -7.94 2.13
N GLN A 21 -4.79 -8.82 2.24
CA GLN A 21 -6.19 -8.45 2.43
C GLN A 21 -6.63 -8.86 3.83
N TYR A 22 -7.01 -7.87 4.64
CA TYR A 22 -7.51 -8.09 5.99
C TYR A 22 -8.86 -8.83 5.95
N VAL A 23 -8.95 -9.97 6.62
CA VAL A 23 -10.20 -10.72 6.79
C VAL A 23 -10.87 -10.37 8.12
N GLU A 24 -12.18 -10.53 8.21
CA GLU A 24 -12.90 -10.39 9.49
C GLU A 24 -12.49 -11.54 10.44
N GLY A 25 -12.35 -11.26 11.73
CA GLY A 25 -11.90 -12.24 12.71
C GLY A 25 -10.38 -12.35 12.76
N ASP A 26 -9.87 -13.57 12.94
CA ASP A 26 -8.46 -13.83 13.17
C ASP A 26 -7.62 -13.67 11.89
N ASN A 27 -6.50 -12.95 12.02
CA ASN A 27 -5.49 -12.74 11.00
C ASN A 27 -4.12 -13.12 11.56
N MET A 28 -3.23 -13.62 10.71
CA MET A 28 -1.85 -13.94 11.05
C MET A 28 -0.93 -13.59 9.88
N VAL A 29 0.08 -12.78 10.14
CA VAL A 29 1.11 -12.42 9.15
C VAL A 29 2.48 -12.42 9.81
N ARG A 30 3.54 -12.77 9.08
CA ARG A 30 4.92 -12.56 9.50
C ARG A 30 5.48 -11.34 8.78
N MET A 31 5.72 -10.24 9.49
CA MET A 31 6.33 -9.05 8.88
C MET A 31 7.81 -9.31 8.57
N VAL A 32 8.30 -8.76 7.46
CA VAL A 32 9.69 -8.92 6.98
C VAL A 32 10.12 -7.67 6.21
N GLY A 33 11.43 -7.40 6.20
CA GLY A 33 12.00 -6.29 5.43
C GLY A 33 11.88 -4.92 6.09
N ASP A 34 12.01 -3.88 5.28
CA ASP A 34 11.95 -2.48 5.70
C ASP A 34 10.50 -1.97 5.78
N MET A 35 10.27 -1.00 6.68
CA MET A 35 9.00 -0.29 6.78
C MET A 35 9.07 1.01 5.98
N LEU A 36 7.99 1.35 5.29
CA LEU A 36 7.87 2.55 4.48
C LEU A 36 6.90 3.56 5.09
N PRO A 37 7.40 4.64 5.70
CA PRO A 37 6.59 5.78 6.13
C PRO A 37 6.00 6.47 4.91
N ARG A 38 4.69 6.66 4.87
CA ARG A 38 4.05 7.46 3.82
C ARG A 38 2.69 8.00 4.21
N TYR A 39 2.33 9.09 3.56
CA TYR A 39 0.99 9.66 3.56
C TYR A 39 0.45 9.66 2.13
N VAL A 40 -0.83 9.32 1.95
CA VAL A 40 -1.45 9.26 0.62
C VAL A 40 -2.79 9.98 0.59
N TYR A 41 -3.09 10.58 -0.55
CA TYR A 41 -4.41 11.02 -0.95
C TYR A 41 -5.11 9.88 -1.70
N TRP A 42 -6.44 9.83 -1.61
CA TRP A 42 -7.25 8.88 -2.37
C TRP A 42 -8.07 9.65 -3.40
N LEU A 43 -7.70 9.55 -4.67
CA LEU A 43 -8.39 10.18 -5.80
C LEU A 43 -9.09 9.11 -6.64
N LYS A 44 -10.10 9.49 -7.43
CA LYS A 44 -10.67 8.58 -8.41
C LYS A 44 -9.74 8.50 -9.63
N GLY A 45 -9.33 7.28 -9.99
CA GLY A 45 -8.60 7.00 -11.23
C GLY A 45 -9.52 6.97 -12.46
N GLU A 46 -8.94 6.79 -13.63
CA GLU A 46 -9.63 6.78 -14.94
C GLU A 46 -10.80 5.77 -15.00
N ASN A 47 -10.69 4.67 -14.26
CA ASN A 47 -11.71 3.62 -14.19
C ASN A 47 -12.73 3.83 -13.06
N GLY A 48 -12.78 5.02 -12.46
CA GLY A 48 -13.65 5.38 -11.34
C GLY A 48 -13.27 4.75 -9.99
N LYS A 49 -12.21 3.94 -9.92
CA LYS A 49 -11.73 3.34 -8.66
C LYS A 49 -10.79 4.28 -7.92
N ASN A 50 -10.75 4.15 -6.60
CA ASN A 50 -9.81 4.93 -5.79
C ASN A 50 -8.37 4.52 -6.10
N LEU A 51 -7.53 5.51 -6.40
CA LEU A 51 -6.11 5.42 -6.68
C LEU A 51 -5.34 6.20 -5.60
N PRO A 52 -4.33 5.60 -4.97
CA PRO A 52 -3.50 6.31 -4.00
C PRO A 52 -2.49 7.22 -4.71
N PHE A 53 -2.43 8.47 -4.27
CA PHE A 53 -1.37 9.42 -4.63
C PHE A 53 -0.54 9.71 -3.40
N GLU A 54 0.76 9.47 -3.46
CA GLU A 54 1.62 9.82 -2.35
C GLU A 54 1.71 11.35 -2.15
N CYS A 55 1.70 11.77 -0.88
CA CYS A 55 1.87 13.15 -0.48
C CYS A 55 3.35 13.51 -0.49
N LEU A 56 3.77 14.24 -1.53
CA LEU A 56 5.18 14.65 -1.68
C LEU A 56 5.60 15.70 -0.64
N SER A 57 4.64 16.35 0.02
CA SER A 57 4.95 17.23 1.15
C SER A 57 5.46 16.50 2.39
N PHE A 58 5.24 15.18 2.49
CA PHE A 58 5.73 14.32 3.57
C PHE A 58 7.05 13.67 3.14
N ASP A 59 8.09 13.90 3.94
CA ASP A 59 9.42 13.32 3.78
C ASP A 59 9.46 11.94 4.46
N ARG A 60 9.82 10.90 3.70
CA ARG A 60 9.83 9.52 4.19
C ARG A 60 10.88 9.31 5.27
N ASP A 61 12.06 9.90 5.10
CA ASP A 61 13.24 9.68 5.94
C ASP A 61 13.16 10.47 7.24
N ALA A 62 12.69 11.72 7.15
CA ALA A 62 12.49 12.57 8.33
C ALA A 62 11.18 12.24 9.09
N GLU A 63 10.32 11.38 8.53
CA GLU A 63 8.96 11.10 9.00
C GLU A 63 8.15 12.37 9.34
N ALA A 64 8.33 13.42 8.53
CA ALA A 64 7.81 14.75 8.81
C ALA A 64 7.34 15.49 7.55
N PHE A 65 6.42 16.44 7.73
CA PHE A 65 6.00 17.33 6.64
C PHE A 65 7.01 18.45 6.45
N THR A 66 7.99 18.23 5.56
CA THR A 66 9.02 19.23 5.23
C THR A 66 8.56 20.20 4.14
N ASN A 67 7.60 19.78 3.30
CA ASN A 67 7.11 20.54 2.13
C ASN A 67 8.23 20.94 1.15
N GLN A 68 9.32 20.17 1.09
CA GLN A 68 10.44 20.44 0.18
C GLN A 68 10.10 20.11 -1.28
N GLU A 69 9.41 18.99 -1.51
CA GLU A 69 8.97 18.60 -2.83
C GLU A 69 7.61 19.22 -3.18
N LYS A 70 7.43 19.57 -4.45
CA LYS A 70 6.18 20.12 -4.95
C LYS A 70 5.10 19.02 -4.98
N ASP A 71 4.06 19.20 -4.18
CA ASP A 71 2.89 18.31 -4.15
C ASP A 71 1.74 18.92 -4.95
N TRP A 72 1.57 18.46 -6.18
CA TRP A 72 0.53 18.94 -7.10
C TRP A 72 -0.88 18.56 -6.68
N VAL A 73 -1.05 17.52 -5.86
CA VAL A 73 -2.38 17.15 -5.35
C VAL A 73 -2.97 18.28 -4.53
N ARG A 74 -2.17 19.01 -3.74
CA ARG A 74 -2.64 20.16 -2.96
C ARG A 74 -3.08 21.35 -3.81
N GLU A 75 -2.54 21.49 -5.02
CA GLU A 75 -2.95 22.55 -5.94
C GLU A 75 -4.22 22.18 -6.70
N TYR A 76 -4.32 20.92 -7.16
CA TYR A 76 -5.46 20.45 -7.95
C TYR A 76 -6.67 20.16 -7.06
N HIS A 77 -6.42 19.70 -5.83
CA HIS A 77 -7.42 19.25 -4.87
C HIS A 77 -7.12 19.78 -3.46
N PRO A 78 -7.18 21.10 -3.24
CA PRO A 78 -6.86 21.73 -1.94
C PRO A 78 -7.77 21.26 -0.80
N GLU A 79 -8.94 20.72 -1.10
CA GLU A 79 -9.89 20.14 -0.15
C GLU A 79 -9.48 18.77 0.38
N LEU A 80 -8.63 18.03 -0.36
CA LEU A 80 -8.24 16.69 0.04
C LEU A 80 -7.21 16.71 1.15
N LYS A 81 -7.40 15.82 2.12
CA LYS A 81 -6.45 15.56 3.20
C LYS A 81 -5.76 14.23 2.96
N CYS A 82 -4.44 14.25 2.98
CA CYS A 82 -3.67 13.01 2.97
C CYS A 82 -3.86 12.25 4.29
N GLY A 83 -3.88 10.93 4.21
CA GLY A 83 -3.97 10.05 5.36
C GLY A 83 -2.70 9.22 5.53
N TRP A 84 -2.45 8.82 6.76
CA TRP A 84 -1.39 7.88 7.12
C TRP A 84 -1.55 6.55 6.36
N ALA A 85 -0.47 6.02 5.81
CA ALA A 85 -0.53 4.83 4.95
C ALA A 85 0.75 3.98 4.97
N TYR A 86 1.38 3.82 6.14
CA TYR A 86 2.64 3.07 6.23
C TYR A 86 2.46 1.65 5.69
N ALA A 87 3.50 1.11 5.08
CA ALA A 87 3.50 -0.20 4.49
C ALA A 87 4.77 -0.97 4.84
N ILE A 88 4.66 -2.29 4.86
CA ILE A 88 5.77 -3.22 5.05
C ILE A 88 5.49 -4.47 4.23
N GLN A 89 6.48 -5.31 3.97
CA GLN A 89 6.23 -6.65 3.41
C GLN A 89 5.90 -7.66 4.51
N CYS A 90 5.08 -8.65 4.16
CA CYS A 90 4.79 -9.76 5.05
C CYS A 90 4.72 -11.09 4.30
N ILE A 91 4.99 -12.18 5.00
CA ILE A 91 4.73 -13.54 4.56
C ILE A 91 3.32 -13.93 5.05
N HIS A 92 2.50 -14.38 4.10
CA HIS A 92 1.19 -14.96 4.37
C HIS A 92 0.82 -15.95 3.27
N ASP A 93 0.34 -17.14 3.65
CA ASP A 93 0.04 -18.26 2.75
C ASP A 93 1.21 -18.60 1.80
N GLY A 94 2.43 -18.64 2.32
CA GLY A 94 3.64 -18.98 1.55
C GLY A 94 3.99 -17.97 0.45
N LYS A 95 3.52 -16.72 0.56
CA LYS A 95 3.86 -15.65 -0.38
C LYS A 95 4.24 -14.37 0.36
N VAL A 96 5.19 -13.64 -0.23
CA VAL A 96 5.48 -12.25 0.16
C VAL A 96 4.39 -11.35 -0.40
N LYS A 97 3.82 -10.50 0.46
CA LYS A 97 2.76 -9.55 0.13
C LYS A 97 3.07 -8.19 0.74
N VAL A 98 2.53 -7.11 0.17
CA VAL A 98 2.53 -5.78 0.81
C VAL A 98 1.43 -5.71 1.86
N LEU A 99 1.81 -5.47 3.10
CA LEU A 99 0.94 -5.16 4.22
C LEU A 99 0.80 -3.64 4.36
N ASN A 100 -0.36 -3.10 3.95
CA ASN A 100 -0.73 -1.73 4.28
C ASN A 100 -1.17 -1.68 5.73
N LEU A 101 -0.30 -1.18 6.60
CA LEU A 101 -0.53 -1.19 8.04
C LEU A 101 -1.79 -0.38 8.41
N LYS A 102 -2.24 -0.56 9.64
CA LYS A 102 -3.31 0.25 10.23
C LYS A 102 -2.73 0.94 11.45
N LYS A 103 -2.84 2.27 11.54
CA LYS A 103 -2.17 3.09 12.57
C LYS A 103 -2.31 2.50 13.98
N LYS A 104 -3.54 2.23 14.42
CA LYS A 104 -3.80 1.63 15.75
C LYS A 104 -3.20 0.24 15.93
N LEU A 105 -3.12 -0.57 14.87
CA LEU A 105 -2.50 -1.89 14.94
C LEU A 105 -0.98 -1.76 15.02
N LEU A 106 -0.38 -0.85 14.24
CA LEU A 106 1.06 -0.59 14.33
C LEU A 106 1.45 -0.08 15.72
N GLU A 107 0.69 0.85 16.30
CA GLU A 107 0.91 1.33 17.67
C GLU A 107 0.92 0.16 18.68
N GLN A 108 -0.04 -0.77 18.58
CA GLN A 108 -0.07 -1.97 19.42
C GLN A 108 1.13 -2.90 19.18
N ILE A 109 1.55 -3.07 17.92
CA ILE A 109 2.73 -3.87 17.55
C ILE A 109 3.99 -3.26 18.14
N MET A 110 4.16 -1.94 18.04
CA MET A 110 5.34 -1.24 18.57
C MET A 110 5.43 -1.42 20.09
N VAL A 111 4.31 -1.28 20.80
CA VAL A 111 4.27 -1.54 22.25
C VAL A 111 4.63 -3.00 22.56
N ALA A 112 4.10 -3.97 21.81
CA ALA A 112 4.46 -5.37 22.00
C ALA A 112 5.94 -5.66 21.66
N ALA A 113 6.52 -4.94 20.71
CA ALA A 113 7.92 -5.08 20.32
C ALA A 113 8.90 -4.60 21.41
N GLU A 114 8.47 -3.74 22.33
CA GLU A 114 9.29 -3.36 23.50
C GLU A 114 9.66 -4.59 24.36
N ASP A 115 8.75 -5.56 24.47
CA ASP A 115 8.95 -6.81 25.21
C ASP A 115 9.41 -7.98 24.32
N LEU A 116 8.90 -8.07 23.09
CA LEU A 116 9.09 -9.22 22.20
C LEU A 116 10.27 -9.07 21.23
N GLY A 117 10.86 -7.88 21.12
CA GLY A 117 11.86 -7.55 20.10
C GLY A 117 11.26 -7.22 18.73
N ASP A 118 12.14 -7.03 17.74
CA ASP A 118 11.75 -6.64 16.38
C ASP A 118 10.94 -7.76 15.69
N PRO A 119 9.66 -7.53 15.31
CA PRO A 119 8.85 -8.54 14.63
C PRO A 119 9.39 -8.97 13.25
N THR A 120 10.24 -8.15 12.62
CA THR A 120 10.77 -8.38 11.28
C THR A 120 12.02 -9.25 11.25
N ASP A 121 12.66 -9.45 12.41
CA ASP A 121 13.94 -10.15 12.51
C ASP A 121 13.82 -11.62 12.03
N PRO A 122 14.70 -12.11 11.14
CA PRO A 122 14.60 -13.47 10.60
C PRO A 122 14.78 -14.59 11.62
N GLU A 123 15.49 -14.36 12.73
CA GLU A 123 15.85 -15.39 13.71
C GLU A 123 15.00 -15.30 14.99
N THR A 124 14.66 -14.09 15.41
CA THR A 124 14.03 -13.77 16.69
C THR A 124 12.71 -13.02 16.56
N GLY A 125 12.31 -12.64 15.34
CA GLY A 125 11.04 -11.95 15.13
C GLY A 125 9.82 -12.82 15.42
N TRP A 126 8.63 -12.30 15.22
CA TRP A 126 7.40 -12.97 15.66
C TRP A 126 6.24 -12.75 14.70
N ASP A 127 5.33 -13.72 14.68
CA ASP A 127 4.10 -13.63 13.89
C ASP A 127 3.12 -12.67 14.55
N VAL A 128 2.60 -11.74 13.76
CA VAL A 128 1.60 -10.77 14.20
C VAL A 128 0.23 -11.43 14.10
N PHE A 129 -0.29 -11.81 15.27
CA PHE A 129 -1.66 -12.28 15.41
C PHE A 129 -2.57 -11.11 15.80
N PHE A 130 -3.64 -10.88 15.05
CA PHE A 130 -4.58 -9.82 15.37
C PHE A 130 -6.00 -10.16 14.91
N LYS A 131 -6.99 -9.49 15.51
CA LYS A 131 -8.40 -9.58 15.09
C LYS A 131 -8.83 -8.31 14.39
N ARG A 132 -9.52 -8.45 13.26
CA ARG A 132 -10.36 -7.40 12.71
C ARG A 132 -11.78 -7.61 13.23
N VAL A 133 -12.33 -6.60 13.90
CA VAL A 133 -13.65 -6.67 14.52
C VAL A 133 -14.52 -5.53 14.00
N LYS A 134 -15.70 -5.86 13.47
CA LYS A 134 -16.73 -4.87 13.14
C LYS A 134 -17.31 -4.26 14.42
N THR A 135 -17.24 -2.93 14.53
CA THR A 135 -17.67 -2.16 15.72
C THR A 135 -18.97 -1.39 15.52
N GLY A 136 -19.56 -1.44 14.33
CA GLY A 136 -20.78 -0.70 13.97
C GLY A 136 -21.29 -1.06 12.58
N PRO A 137 -22.41 -0.50 12.13
CA PRO A 137 -23.10 -0.94 10.92
C PRO A 137 -22.34 -0.59 9.63
N MET A 138 -21.62 0.55 9.60
CA MET A 138 -20.94 1.02 8.40
C MET A 138 -19.64 0.25 8.16
N ALA A 139 -19.23 0.16 6.89
CA ALA A 139 -18.04 -0.59 6.48
C ALA A 139 -16.73 -0.11 7.12
N TYR A 140 -16.66 1.17 7.50
CA TYR A 140 -15.50 1.77 8.17
C TYR A 140 -15.52 1.60 9.70
N ASN A 141 -16.62 1.10 10.29
CA ASN A 141 -16.67 0.77 11.71
C ASN A 141 -15.96 -0.57 11.95
N VAL A 142 -14.63 -0.54 11.90
CA VAL A 142 -13.78 -1.69 12.17
C VAL A 142 -12.65 -1.29 13.12
N GLU A 143 -12.27 -2.22 13.96
CA GLU A 143 -11.12 -2.13 14.85
C GLU A 143 -10.14 -3.28 14.58
N TYR A 144 -8.87 -3.03 14.86
CA TYR A 144 -7.81 -4.02 14.77
C TYR A 144 -7.21 -4.20 16.17
N GLN A 145 -7.29 -5.41 16.70
CA GLN A 145 -6.89 -5.77 18.05
C GLN A 145 -5.76 -6.77 18.00
N LEU A 146 -4.56 -6.38 18.42
CA LEU A 146 -3.41 -7.28 18.52
C LEU A 146 -3.69 -8.35 19.58
N GLN A 147 -3.38 -9.60 19.25
CA GLN A 147 -3.43 -10.73 20.18
C GLN A 147 -2.03 -10.99 20.74
N ALA A 148 -1.51 -10.04 21.54
CA ALA A 148 -0.12 -10.04 22.00
C ALA A 148 0.31 -11.39 22.64
N LEU A 149 -0.56 -12.04 23.43
CA LEU A 149 -0.27 -13.33 24.06
C LEU A 149 -0.03 -14.50 23.07
N LYS A 150 -0.49 -14.36 21.82
CA LYS A 150 -0.20 -15.33 20.74
C LYS A 150 1.08 -15.01 19.99
N CYS A 151 1.55 -13.77 20.05
CA CYS A 151 2.77 -13.33 19.40
C CYS A 151 3.97 -13.89 20.18
N LYS A 152 4.69 -14.83 19.55
CA LYS A 152 5.83 -15.52 20.18
C LYS A 152 7.04 -15.44 19.25
N PRO A 153 8.23 -15.08 19.77
CA PRO A 153 9.47 -15.14 19.01
C PRO A 153 9.69 -16.50 18.36
N ARG A 154 10.03 -16.49 17.08
CA ARG A 154 10.45 -17.64 16.30
C ARG A 154 11.30 -17.23 15.10
N ALA A 155 12.22 -18.11 14.73
CA ALA A 155 12.92 -18.00 13.46
C ALA A 155 11.97 -18.28 12.28
N LEU A 156 12.31 -17.71 11.13
CA LEU A 156 11.77 -18.13 9.85
C LEU A 156 12.23 -19.56 9.53
N ASN A 157 11.33 -20.36 8.96
CA ASN A 157 11.71 -21.67 8.42
C ASN A 157 12.41 -21.53 7.06
N GLU A 158 12.97 -22.63 6.54
CA GLU A 158 13.72 -22.64 5.27
C GLU A 158 12.94 -22.05 4.10
N THR A 159 11.65 -22.39 3.97
CA THR A 159 10.77 -21.87 2.93
C THR A 159 10.54 -20.37 3.07
N GLU A 160 10.36 -19.88 4.30
CA GLU A 160 10.20 -18.45 4.59
C GLU A 160 11.49 -17.68 4.31
N MET A 161 12.65 -18.27 4.64
CA MET A 161 13.97 -17.69 4.33
C MET A 161 14.20 -17.59 2.83
N GLU A 162 13.80 -18.60 2.05
CA GLU A 162 13.89 -18.57 0.59
C GLU A 162 13.02 -17.44 0.00
N LEU A 163 11.80 -17.26 0.52
CA LEU A 163 10.89 -16.19 0.10
C LEU A 163 11.46 -14.78 0.29
N ILE A 164 12.30 -14.56 1.31
CA ILE A 164 12.89 -13.25 1.59
C ILE A 164 14.30 -13.07 1.02
N SER A 165 14.89 -14.11 0.41
CA SER A 165 16.23 -14.02 -0.19
C SER A 165 16.30 -13.01 -1.35
N GLU A 166 15.20 -12.82 -2.06
CA GLU A 166 15.04 -11.82 -3.13
C GLU A 166 14.10 -10.67 -2.71
N LEU A 167 14.00 -10.40 -1.39
CA LEU A 167 13.17 -9.32 -0.89
C LEU A 167 13.71 -7.98 -1.40
N LYS A 168 12.84 -7.24 -2.10
CA LYS A 168 13.13 -5.89 -2.57
C LYS A 168 12.92 -4.90 -1.44
N SER A 169 13.66 -3.79 -1.44
CA SER A 169 13.34 -2.67 -0.55
C SER A 169 11.97 -2.09 -0.87
N MET A 170 11.28 -1.60 0.15
CA MET A 170 10.00 -0.94 0.00
C MET A 170 10.04 0.30 -0.91
N ASP A 171 11.19 0.96 -1.08
CA ASP A 171 11.35 2.04 -2.06
C ASP A 171 11.28 1.54 -3.51
N GLU A 172 11.70 0.31 -3.79
CA GLU A 172 11.53 -0.31 -5.10
C GLU A 172 10.09 -0.84 -5.26
N VAL A 173 9.52 -1.42 -4.20
CA VAL A 173 8.17 -2.01 -4.21
C VAL A 173 7.08 -0.94 -4.36
N LEU A 174 7.22 0.18 -3.66
CA LEU A 174 6.31 1.34 -3.69
C LEU A 174 7.11 2.60 -4.02
N THR A 175 7.60 2.65 -5.26
CA THR A 175 8.40 3.76 -5.77
C THR A 175 7.68 5.09 -5.61
N ARG A 176 8.39 6.06 -5.03
CA ARG A 176 7.92 7.43 -4.86
C ARG A 176 7.83 8.10 -6.24
N PRO A 177 6.69 8.68 -6.63
CA PRO A 177 6.60 9.45 -7.87
C PRO A 177 7.35 10.78 -7.72
N THR A 178 7.92 11.28 -8.82
CA THR A 178 8.45 12.65 -8.86
C THR A 178 7.31 13.66 -8.95
N PRO A 179 7.52 14.95 -8.61
CA PRO A 179 6.53 16.00 -8.82
C PRO A 179 5.99 16.06 -10.26
N ASP A 180 6.85 15.94 -11.26
CA ASP A 180 6.43 15.97 -12.67
C ASP A 180 5.57 14.76 -13.05
N ALA A 181 5.93 13.55 -12.59
CA ALA A 181 5.13 12.35 -12.82
C ALA A 181 3.77 12.42 -12.09
N GLN A 182 3.74 12.99 -10.89
CA GLN A 182 2.52 13.23 -10.13
C GLN A 182 1.60 14.21 -10.88
N LYS A 183 2.16 15.30 -11.41
CA LYS A 183 1.44 16.29 -12.22
C LYS A 183 0.87 15.68 -13.50
N GLU A 184 1.70 14.96 -14.26
CA GLU A 184 1.29 14.33 -15.53
C GLU A 184 0.09 13.40 -15.32
N LEU A 185 0.12 12.61 -14.23
CA LEU A 185 -0.99 11.72 -13.90
C LEU A 185 -2.26 12.50 -13.52
N LEU A 186 -2.14 13.58 -12.75
CA LEU A 186 -3.28 14.44 -12.40
C LEU A 186 -3.89 15.12 -13.64
N ASP A 187 -3.05 15.62 -14.55
CA ASP A 187 -3.48 16.22 -15.81
C ASP A 187 -4.26 15.20 -16.65
N ARG A 188 -3.74 13.97 -16.80
CA ARG A 188 -4.42 12.88 -17.51
C ARG A 188 -5.78 12.52 -16.89
N LEU A 189 -5.87 12.46 -15.57
CA LEU A 189 -7.14 12.19 -14.87
C LEU A 189 -8.16 13.30 -15.11
N ARG A 190 -7.71 14.56 -15.15
CA ARG A 190 -8.56 15.71 -15.42
C ARG A 190 -9.06 15.71 -16.86
N GLU A 191 -8.19 15.45 -17.83
CA GLU A 191 -8.55 15.34 -19.25
C GLU A 191 -9.54 14.19 -19.50
N GLY A 192 -9.30 13.03 -18.89
CA GLY A 192 -10.22 11.89 -18.95
C GLY A 192 -11.59 12.18 -18.33
N ALA A 193 -11.65 12.99 -17.27
CA ALA A 193 -12.91 13.46 -16.67
C ALA A 193 -13.61 14.56 -17.49
N SER A 194 -12.91 15.22 -18.40
CA SER A 194 -13.46 16.27 -19.28
C SER A 194 -14.15 15.68 -20.52
N ASN A 195 -13.96 14.39 -20.79
CA ASN A 195 -14.58 13.63 -21.88
C ASN A 195 -15.84 12.87 -21.41
N GLU A 196 -16.63 13.43 -20.50
CA GLU A 196 -18.04 12.99 -20.41
C GLU A 196 -18.72 13.31 -21.75
N PRO A 197 -19.51 12.39 -22.33
CA PRO A 197 -20.13 12.62 -23.62
C PRO A 197 -21.02 13.85 -23.52
N ASP A 198 -20.75 14.83 -24.37
CA ASP A 198 -21.58 16.01 -24.56
C ASP A 198 -23.01 15.54 -24.88
N GLU A 199 -24.00 15.95 -24.08
CA GLU A 199 -25.44 15.65 -24.30
C GLU A 199 -25.95 16.24 -25.64
N THR A 200 -25.10 16.88 -26.43
CA THR A 200 -25.41 17.41 -27.76
C THR A 200 -25.32 16.38 -28.89
N VAL A 201 -24.80 15.16 -28.66
CA VAL A 201 -24.70 14.12 -29.71
C VAL A 201 -25.97 13.26 -29.82
N THR A 202 -26.95 13.44 -28.95
CA THR A 202 -28.25 12.71 -29.03
C THR A 202 -29.21 13.22 -30.11
N ASP A 203 -28.94 14.37 -30.74
CA ASP A 203 -29.84 14.95 -31.77
C ASP A 203 -29.44 14.63 -33.23
N GLU A 204 -28.28 13.99 -33.48
CA GLU A 204 -27.82 13.66 -34.85
C GLU A 204 -28.20 12.26 -35.35
N PHE A 205 -28.94 11.46 -34.58
CA PHE A 205 -29.40 10.13 -35.01
C PHE A 205 -30.92 9.90 -34.92
N ASP A 206 -31.73 10.97 -34.94
CA ASP A 206 -33.15 10.86 -35.27
C ASP A 206 -33.37 11.17 -36.76
N ILE A 207 -33.20 10.14 -37.60
CA ILE A 207 -33.73 10.15 -38.97
C ILE A 207 -34.81 9.06 -39.06
N LYS A 208 -36.05 9.52 -39.26
CA LYS A 208 -37.24 8.72 -39.60
C LYS A 208 -37.13 8.03 -40.95
#